data_AF-A0A8I1UQG1-F1
#
_entry.id   AF-A0A8I1UQG1-F1
#
_cell.length_a   1.000
_cell.length_b   1.000
_cell.length_c   1.000
_cell.angle_alpha   90.00
_cell.angle_beta   90.00
_cell.angle_gamma   90.00
#
_symmetry.space_group_name_H-M   'P 1'
#
loop_
_entity.id
_entity.type
_entity.pdbx_description
1 polymer ?
#
loop_
_entity_poly.entity_id
_entity_poly.type
_entity_poly.pdbx_seq_one_letter_code
_entity_poly.pdbx_strand_id
1 'polypeptide(L)'
;MKRLLALCLLLSATAAVAQPAAGPASAAAACDRECLRGKVTEVLYALVEHDVGKLAVAPTLRVTEDGVEKPLDQVGLVRSVTKLRGYRQDTLDERTGQAVTAVMVEEAGAPIILVVRAKVDGDQRLNELELVTTRSRADGMIFAIDAYSGAAAKAMNIAPAPARLAPREQAIEIAMHYPRGLSSAKTFNAVGTPFAPEAYRLENGALMAGPGCTFAPGCEDIGNQSLAIFERLGRVTVRDIVVDERMGIVMMRLSWNRSGPGSDKLTAWEMFKVYDGQIHMVQAYMRVFSPEQELGGWPIAPGITQP
;
A
#
# COMPACT_ATOMS: atom_id res chain seq x y z
N MET A 1 5.93 43.18 86.07
CA MET A 1 4.85 42.17 86.01
C MET A 1 4.71 41.74 84.55
N LYS A 2 5.41 40.66 84.14
CA LYS A 2 4.84 39.36 83.73
C LYS A 2 3.78 39.43 82.60
N ARG A 3 4.17 38.81 81.45
CA ARG A 3 3.37 38.18 80.38
C ARG A 3 2.91 39.12 79.23
N LEU A 4 2.88 38.75 77.94
CA LEU A 4 2.97 37.47 77.21
C LEU A 4 3.65 37.72 75.84
N LEU A 5 4.55 36.83 75.43
CA LEU A 5 5.00 36.70 74.04
C LEU A 5 3.88 35.99 73.24
N ALA A 6 3.37 36.62 72.19
CA ALA A 6 2.50 35.97 71.21
C ALA A 6 3.31 35.69 69.93
N LEU A 7 3.62 34.42 69.72
CA LEU A 7 4.34 33.91 68.56
C LEU A 7 3.33 33.66 67.43
N CYS A 8 3.27 34.55 66.45
CA CYS A 8 2.47 34.36 65.23
C CYS A 8 3.22 33.40 64.29
N LEU A 9 2.77 32.14 64.24
CA LEU A 9 3.20 31.16 63.26
C LEU A 9 2.53 31.49 61.90
N LEU A 10 3.32 32.02 60.95
CA LEU A 10 2.92 32.19 59.56
C LEU A 10 3.07 30.84 58.84
N LEU A 11 1.95 30.16 58.55
CA LEU A 11 1.94 29.00 57.65
C LEU A 11 2.04 29.49 56.19
N SER A 12 3.23 29.35 55.60
CA SER A 12 3.46 29.55 54.17
C SER A 12 2.93 28.34 53.39
N ALA A 13 1.79 28.49 52.72
CA ALA A 13 1.27 27.50 51.78
C ALA A 13 2.04 27.60 50.44
N THR A 14 2.98 26.68 50.21
CA THR A 14 3.63 26.51 48.91
C THR A 14 2.67 25.84 47.94
N ALA A 15 2.10 26.61 47.01
CA ALA A 15 1.36 26.08 45.87
C ALA A 15 2.35 25.39 44.91
N ALA A 16 2.33 24.06 44.84
CA ALA A 16 3.07 23.31 43.86
C ALA A 16 2.44 23.54 42.47
N VAL A 17 3.15 24.27 41.61
CA VAL A 17 2.79 24.40 40.20
C VAL A 17 3.06 23.04 39.55
N ALA A 18 2.01 22.31 39.22
CA ALA A 18 2.12 21.08 38.45
C ALA A 18 2.62 21.43 37.04
N GLN A 19 3.87 21.07 36.74
CA GLN A 19 4.38 21.09 35.37
C GLN A 19 3.55 20.09 34.55
N PRO A 20 3.02 20.49 33.38
CA PRO A 20 2.41 19.53 32.47
C PRO A 20 3.47 18.50 32.11
N ALA A 21 3.17 17.23 32.36
CA ALA A 21 4.00 16.13 31.91
C ALA A 21 4.11 16.25 30.39
N ALA A 22 5.32 16.51 29.90
CA ALA A 22 5.63 16.32 28.49
C ALA A 22 5.30 14.85 28.19
N GLY A 23 4.22 14.61 27.45
CA GLY A 23 3.94 13.30 26.90
C GLY A 23 5.15 12.82 26.10
N PRO A 24 5.36 11.50 25.94
CA PRO A 24 6.46 11.01 25.13
C PRO A 24 6.37 11.69 23.76
N ALA A 25 7.42 12.43 23.40
CA ALA A 25 7.58 12.92 22.05
C ALA A 25 7.46 11.69 21.15
N SER A 26 6.44 11.66 20.29
CA SER A 26 6.38 10.69 19.20
C SER A 26 7.74 10.78 18.52
N ALA A 27 8.54 9.72 18.62
CA ALA A 27 9.81 9.66 17.89
C ALA A 27 9.43 9.92 16.45
N ALA A 28 9.82 11.09 15.92
CA ALA A 28 9.58 11.42 14.53
C ALA A 28 10.07 10.22 13.72
N ALA A 29 9.22 9.72 12.82
CA ALA A 29 9.63 8.65 11.93
C ALA A 29 10.98 9.08 11.33
N ALA A 30 12.02 8.25 11.49
CA ALA A 30 13.36 8.62 11.09
C ALA A 30 13.43 8.99 9.59
N CYS A 31 12.45 8.52 8.82
CA CYS A 31 12.21 8.88 7.43
C CYS A 31 10.77 9.40 7.29
N ASP A 32 10.62 10.71 7.07
CA ASP A 32 9.34 11.35 6.78
C ASP A 32 8.86 11.06 5.34
N ARG A 33 7.72 11.64 4.94
CA ARG A 33 7.16 11.47 3.58
C ARG A 33 8.15 11.76 2.45
N GLU A 34 8.92 12.85 2.54
CA GLU A 34 9.84 13.23 1.47
C GLU A 34 11.06 12.33 1.45
N CYS A 35 11.55 11.92 2.62
CA CYS A 35 12.56 10.87 2.72
C CYS A 35 12.08 9.57 2.05
N LEU A 36 10.87 9.09 2.36
CA LEU A 36 10.31 7.86 1.77
C LEU A 36 10.16 7.97 0.26
N ARG A 37 9.63 9.09 -0.24
CA ARG A 37 9.54 9.40 -1.68
C ARG A 37 10.91 9.42 -2.33
N GLY A 38 11.89 10.03 -1.67
CA GLY A 38 13.29 10.07 -2.10
C GLY A 38 13.86 8.68 -2.26
N LYS A 39 13.69 7.81 -1.26
CA LYS A 39 14.22 6.43 -1.27
C LYS A 39 13.70 5.59 -2.44
N VAL A 40 12.39 5.60 -2.69
CA VAL A 40 11.86 4.87 -3.87
C VAL A 40 12.28 5.53 -5.19
N THR A 41 12.49 6.85 -5.20
CA THR A 41 13.01 7.55 -6.37
C THR A 41 14.45 7.15 -6.67
N GLU A 42 15.32 7.10 -5.65
CA GLU A 42 16.69 6.61 -5.73
C GLU A 42 16.74 5.19 -6.31
N VAL A 43 15.87 4.27 -5.84
CA VAL A 43 15.79 2.91 -6.39
C VAL A 43 15.43 2.94 -7.88
N LEU A 44 14.42 3.70 -8.29
CA LEU A 44 14.01 3.77 -9.69
C LEU A 44 15.12 4.33 -10.60
N TYR A 45 15.84 5.36 -10.15
CA TYR A 45 16.98 5.89 -10.91
C TYR A 45 18.16 4.92 -10.93
N ALA A 46 18.46 4.22 -9.84
CA ALA A 46 19.47 3.17 -9.81
C ALA A 46 19.17 2.04 -10.80
N LEU A 47 17.90 1.67 -10.97
CA LEU A 47 17.46 0.71 -11.99
C LEU A 47 17.65 1.23 -13.42
N VAL A 48 17.43 2.52 -13.68
CA VAL A 48 17.61 3.13 -15.01
C VAL A 48 19.08 3.34 -15.35
N GLU A 49 19.88 3.74 -14.37
CA GLU A 49 21.32 4.00 -14.51
C GLU A 49 22.17 2.72 -14.47
N HIS A 50 21.54 1.58 -14.18
CA HIS A 50 22.19 0.28 -13.98
C HIS A 50 23.23 0.30 -12.85
N ASP A 51 23.01 1.14 -11.84
CA ASP A 51 23.93 1.38 -10.73
C ASP A 51 23.21 1.42 -9.39
N VAL A 52 23.13 0.26 -8.73
CA VAL A 52 22.62 0.10 -7.37
C VAL A 52 23.67 0.37 -6.28
N GLY A 53 24.94 0.59 -6.66
CA GLY A 53 26.05 0.75 -5.71
C GLY A 53 25.97 2.04 -4.89
N LYS A 54 25.19 3.02 -5.36
CA LYS A 54 24.94 4.30 -4.67
C LYS A 54 23.77 4.26 -3.69
N LEU A 55 22.99 3.17 -3.66
CA LEU A 55 21.87 3.06 -2.74
C LEU A 55 22.38 2.93 -1.30
N ALA A 56 21.86 3.77 -0.40
CA ALA A 56 22.11 3.62 1.03
C ALA A 56 21.31 2.42 1.55
N VAL A 57 22.00 1.30 1.78
CA VAL A 57 21.39 0.03 2.20
C VAL A 57 21.88 -0.40 3.58
N ALA A 58 20.99 -1.02 4.35
CA ALA A 58 21.34 -1.60 5.64
C ALA A 58 22.16 -2.88 5.44
N PRO A 59 23.04 -3.25 6.39
CA PRO A 59 23.76 -4.53 6.33
C PRO A 59 22.84 -5.76 6.28
N THR A 60 21.61 -5.61 6.76
CA THR A 60 20.56 -6.64 6.79
C THR A 60 19.58 -6.51 5.62
N LEU A 61 19.95 -5.79 4.55
CA LEU A 61 19.07 -5.62 3.40
C LEU A 61 18.63 -6.98 2.86
N ARG A 62 17.32 -7.13 2.69
CA ARG A 62 16.70 -8.26 2.02
C ARG A 62 15.98 -7.82 0.77
N VAL A 63 16.24 -8.48 -0.37
CA VAL A 63 15.69 -8.11 -1.67
C VAL A 63 14.99 -9.30 -2.32
N THR A 64 13.78 -9.10 -2.84
CA THR A 64 13.13 -10.07 -3.73
C THR A 64 12.77 -9.44 -5.08
N GLU A 65 12.98 -10.19 -6.14
CA GLU A 65 12.53 -9.87 -7.51
C GLU A 65 11.57 -10.97 -7.95
N ASP A 66 10.32 -10.61 -8.23
CA ASP A 66 9.26 -11.55 -8.62
C ASP A 66 9.16 -12.76 -7.65
N GLY A 67 9.31 -12.49 -6.35
CA GLY A 67 9.22 -13.49 -5.29
C GLY A 67 10.49 -14.32 -5.05
N VAL A 68 11.56 -14.10 -5.80
CA VAL A 68 12.85 -14.78 -5.62
C VAL A 68 13.82 -13.87 -4.88
N GLU A 69 14.37 -14.34 -3.76
CA GLU A 69 15.39 -13.61 -3.01
C GLU A 69 16.74 -13.61 -3.73
N LYS A 70 17.36 -12.44 -3.83
CA LYS A 70 18.64 -12.24 -4.54
C LYS A 70 19.46 -11.13 -3.88
N PRO A 71 20.80 -11.14 -4.00
CA PRO A 71 21.62 -9.96 -3.75
C PRO A 71 21.17 -8.78 -4.62
N LEU A 72 21.26 -7.55 -4.10
CA LEU A 72 20.80 -6.34 -4.77
C LEU A 72 21.45 -6.14 -6.16
N ASP A 73 22.74 -6.43 -6.28
CA ASP A 73 23.52 -6.34 -7.52
C ASP A 73 23.22 -7.47 -8.54
N GLN A 74 22.44 -8.48 -8.12
CA GLN A 74 21.99 -9.60 -8.95
C GLN A 74 20.51 -9.53 -9.33
N VAL A 75 19.80 -8.46 -8.93
CA VAL A 75 18.45 -8.17 -9.42
C VAL A 75 18.52 -7.95 -10.93
N GLY A 76 17.72 -8.70 -11.70
CA GLY A 76 17.72 -8.65 -13.15
C GLY A 76 17.31 -7.28 -13.70
N LEU A 77 16.34 -6.64 -13.04
CA LEU A 77 15.85 -5.30 -13.37
C LEU A 77 16.93 -4.23 -13.44
N VAL A 78 18.04 -4.38 -12.70
CA VAL A 78 19.18 -3.45 -12.73
C VAL A 78 19.83 -3.42 -14.11
N ARG A 79 19.70 -4.47 -14.91
CA ARG A 79 20.29 -4.56 -16.26
C ARG A 79 19.27 -4.38 -17.38
N SER A 80 17.98 -4.54 -17.08
CA SER A 80 16.93 -4.60 -18.09
C SER A 80 16.09 -3.33 -18.18
N VAL A 81 15.92 -2.58 -17.08
CA VAL A 81 15.18 -1.31 -17.07
C VAL A 81 16.02 -0.22 -17.73
N THR A 82 15.47 0.50 -18.70
CA THR A 82 16.22 1.51 -19.46
C THR A 82 15.64 2.92 -19.33
N LYS A 83 14.37 3.05 -18.91
CA LYS A 83 13.69 4.35 -18.87
C LYS A 83 12.47 4.36 -17.96
N LEU A 84 12.21 5.50 -17.31
CA LEU A 84 10.91 5.79 -16.70
C LEU A 84 9.90 6.24 -17.77
N ARG A 85 8.63 5.88 -17.60
CA ARG A 85 7.52 6.31 -18.47
C ARG A 85 6.57 7.24 -17.70
N GLY A 86 5.55 7.76 -18.38
CA GLY A 86 4.69 8.84 -17.89
C GLY A 86 3.69 8.47 -16.77
N TYR A 87 3.93 7.40 -16.02
CA TYR A 87 3.06 6.95 -14.94
C TYR A 87 3.86 6.55 -13.70
N ARG A 88 3.45 7.09 -12.54
CA ARG A 88 3.92 6.74 -11.21
C ARG A 88 2.81 7.00 -10.18
N GLN A 89 2.63 6.05 -9.28
CA GLN A 89 1.73 6.13 -8.15
C GLN A 89 2.46 5.69 -6.88
N ASP A 90 2.58 6.60 -5.92
CA ASP A 90 3.21 6.33 -4.64
C ASP A 90 2.15 6.14 -3.53
N THR A 91 2.45 5.24 -2.60
CA THR A 91 1.82 5.11 -1.29
C THR A 91 2.91 5.20 -0.23
N LEU A 92 2.89 6.25 0.59
CA LEU A 92 3.97 6.57 1.54
C LEU A 92 3.46 6.45 2.97
N ASP A 93 3.90 5.41 3.68
CA ASP A 93 3.49 5.09 5.06
C ASP A 93 4.56 5.51 6.06
N GLU A 94 4.44 6.77 6.52
CA GLU A 94 5.35 7.40 7.47
C GLU A 94 5.41 6.65 8.81
N ARG A 95 4.32 6.00 9.24
CA ARG A 95 4.29 5.29 10.53
C ARG A 95 5.12 4.02 10.53
N THR A 96 5.18 3.33 9.39
CA THR A 96 5.87 2.02 9.29
C THR A 96 7.20 2.08 8.54
N GLY A 97 7.59 3.28 8.06
CA GLY A 97 8.79 3.49 7.27
C GLY A 97 8.74 2.75 5.93
N GLN A 98 7.56 2.59 5.35
CA GLN A 98 7.34 1.86 4.11
C GLN A 98 6.88 2.77 2.99
N ALA A 99 7.34 2.50 1.78
CA ALA A 99 6.87 3.12 0.57
C ALA A 99 6.59 2.05 -0.48
N VAL A 100 5.46 2.17 -1.18
CA VAL A 100 5.18 1.38 -2.37
C VAL A 100 5.03 2.33 -3.54
N THR A 101 5.81 2.13 -4.60
CA THR A 101 5.66 2.88 -5.85
C THR A 101 5.30 1.92 -6.97
N ALA A 102 4.22 2.21 -7.68
CA ALA A 102 3.86 1.53 -8.91
C ALA A 102 4.13 2.47 -10.08
N VAL A 103 4.96 2.03 -11.03
CA VAL A 103 5.44 2.84 -12.13
C VAL A 103 5.30 2.10 -13.45
N MET A 104 5.27 2.87 -14.53
CA MET A 104 5.59 2.33 -15.84
C MET A 104 7.07 2.58 -16.15
N VAL A 105 7.76 1.53 -16.54
CA VAL A 105 9.15 1.59 -17.03
C VAL A 105 9.26 0.94 -18.39
N GLU A 106 10.34 1.25 -19.10
CA GLU A 106 10.77 0.48 -20.25
C GLU A 106 11.76 -0.58 -19.83
N GLU A 107 11.50 -1.82 -20.19
CA GLU A 107 12.38 -2.96 -20.01
C GLU A 107 12.70 -3.55 -21.40
N ALA A 108 13.98 -3.54 -21.78
CA ALA A 108 14.44 -4.04 -23.09
C ALA A 108 13.60 -3.54 -24.30
N GLY A 109 13.17 -2.27 -24.26
CA GLY A 109 12.40 -1.63 -25.34
C GLY A 109 10.87 -1.79 -25.25
N ALA A 110 10.35 -2.52 -24.26
CA ALA A 110 8.91 -2.72 -24.06
C ALA A 110 8.43 -2.06 -22.75
N PRO A 111 7.22 -1.45 -22.73
CA PRO A 111 6.68 -0.90 -21.50
C PRO A 111 6.16 -2.02 -20.58
N ILE A 112 6.51 -1.95 -19.30
CA ILE A 112 6.05 -2.86 -18.25
C ILE A 112 5.51 -2.08 -17.05
N ILE A 113 4.69 -2.74 -16.23
CA ILE A 113 4.32 -2.24 -14.90
C ILE A 113 5.34 -2.79 -13.91
N LEU A 114 5.93 -1.92 -13.11
CA LEU A 114 6.83 -2.29 -12.01
C LEU A 114 6.25 -1.74 -10.70
N VAL A 115 6.07 -2.60 -9.71
CA VAL A 115 5.77 -2.21 -8.33
C VAL A 115 6.99 -2.47 -7.48
N VAL A 116 7.44 -1.45 -6.74
CA VAL A 116 8.53 -1.53 -5.78
C VAL A 116 7.99 -1.22 -4.40
N ARG A 117 8.10 -2.17 -3.45
CA ARG A 117 7.95 -1.88 -2.02
C ARG A 117 9.35 -1.73 -1.42
N ALA A 118 9.58 -0.60 -0.76
CA ALA A 118 10.76 -0.35 0.04
C ALA A 118 10.37 -0.18 1.50
N LYS A 119 11.16 -0.73 2.42
CA LYS A 119 11.15 -0.37 3.83
C LYS A 119 12.49 0.28 4.19
N VAL A 120 12.42 1.28 5.06
CA VAL A 120 13.54 2.11 5.47
C VAL A 120 13.78 1.93 6.97
N ASP A 121 15.04 1.81 7.37
CA ASP A 121 15.42 1.69 8.78
C ASP A 121 15.53 3.07 9.48
N GLY A 122 15.88 3.04 10.78
CA GLY A 122 16.05 4.26 11.59
C GLY A 122 17.20 5.17 11.15
N ASP A 123 18.10 4.70 10.28
CA ASP A 123 19.23 5.45 9.74
C ASP A 123 18.98 5.90 8.29
N GLN A 124 17.72 5.86 7.84
CA GLN A 124 17.29 6.20 6.48
C GLN A 124 17.91 5.31 5.38
N ARG A 125 18.26 4.06 5.71
CA ARG A 125 18.76 3.07 4.74
C ARG A 125 17.66 2.11 4.33
N LEU A 126 17.72 1.62 3.09
CA LEU A 126 16.86 0.54 2.61
C LEU A 126 17.18 -0.74 3.41
N ASN A 127 16.18 -1.34 4.05
CA ASN A 127 16.32 -2.61 4.77
C ASN A 127 15.53 -3.75 4.12
N GLU A 128 14.49 -3.45 3.37
CA GLU A 128 13.72 -4.43 2.60
C GLU A 128 13.37 -3.82 1.25
N LEU A 129 13.49 -4.62 0.19
CA LEU A 129 13.13 -4.22 -1.17
C LEU A 129 12.41 -5.38 -1.88
N GLU A 130 11.21 -5.14 -2.38
CA GLU A 130 10.44 -6.11 -3.16
C GLU A 130 10.13 -5.47 -4.51
N LEU A 131 10.55 -6.11 -5.61
CA LEU A 131 10.29 -5.69 -6.98
C LEU A 131 9.37 -6.70 -7.65
N VAL A 132 8.22 -6.25 -8.13
CA VAL A 132 7.21 -7.07 -8.81
C VAL A 132 6.92 -6.49 -10.17
N THR A 133 7.01 -7.32 -11.20
CA THR A 133 6.86 -6.89 -12.59
C THR A 133 5.68 -7.57 -13.26
N THR A 134 4.97 -6.80 -14.08
CA THR A 134 3.93 -7.31 -14.97
C THR A 134 4.25 -6.84 -16.38
N ARG A 135 4.62 -7.77 -17.27
CA ARG A 135 5.08 -7.45 -18.63
C ARG A 135 4.01 -7.65 -19.68
N SER A 136 2.98 -8.43 -19.35
CA SER A 136 1.98 -8.85 -20.33
C SER A 136 0.67 -9.30 -19.69
N ARG A 137 -0.31 -9.59 -20.54
CA ARG A 137 -1.56 -10.24 -20.13
C ARG A 137 -1.33 -11.64 -19.56
N ALA A 138 -0.30 -12.37 -20.00
CA ALA A 138 0.02 -13.68 -19.43
C ALA A 138 0.49 -13.56 -17.98
N ASP A 139 1.28 -12.52 -17.68
CA ASP A 139 1.79 -12.24 -16.34
C ASP A 139 0.69 -11.71 -15.43
N GLY A 140 -0.15 -10.79 -15.90
CA GLY A 140 -1.07 -10.03 -15.07
C GLY A 140 -2.55 -10.42 -15.20
N MET A 141 -2.90 -11.38 -16.04
CA MET A 141 -4.26 -11.69 -16.55
C MET A 141 -4.93 -10.57 -17.37
N ILE A 142 -4.64 -9.32 -17.02
CA ILE A 142 -5.08 -8.08 -17.64
C ILE A 142 -3.83 -7.23 -17.83
N PHE A 143 -3.75 -6.53 -18.96
CA PHE A 143 -2.63 -5.65 -19.26
C PHE A 143 -3.05 -4.58 -20.27
N ALA A 144 -3.60 -3.47 -19.76
CA ALA A 144 -4.02 -2.31 -20.53
C ALA A 144 -3.14 -1.11 -20.16
N ILE A 145 -1.82 -1.30 -20.25
CA ILE A 145 -0.82 -0.38 -19.69
C ILE A 145 -0.95 1.05 -20.22
N ASP A 146 -1.34 1.25 -21.48
CA ASP A 146 -1.50 2.59 -22.08
C ASP A 146 -2.61 3.42 -21.42
N ALA A 147 -3.60 2.77 -20.80
CA ALA A 147 -4.71 3.43 -20.12
C ALA A 147 -4.29 4.19 -18.86
N TYR A 148 -3.09 3.91 -18.31
CA TYR A 148 -2.55 4.64 -17.16
C TYR A 148 -2.20 6.11 -17.46
N SER A 149 -2.16 6.51 -18.73
CA SER A 149 -2.03 7.91 -19.13
C SER A 149 -3.30 8.76 -18.87
N GLY A 150 -4.45 8.11 -18.67
CA GLY A 150 -5.76 8.75 -18.52
C GLY A 150 -6.06 9.35 -17.14
N ALA A 151 -7.11 10.17 -17.05
CA ALA A 151 -7.52 10.85 -15.82
C ALA A 151 -7.95 9.88 -14.69
N ALA A 152 -8.60 8.76 -15.03
CA ALA A 152 -9.05 7.76 -14.05
C ALA A 152 -7.90 7.18 -13.21
N ALA A 153 -6.73 6.97 -13.83
CA ALA A 153 -5.53 6.50 -13.14
C ALA A 153 -4.91 7.58 -12.23
N LYS A 154 -5.22 8.86 -12.45
CA LYS A 154 -4.67 9.99 -11.68
C LYS A 154 -5.50 10.33 -10.44
N ALA A 155 -6.72 9.78 -10.29
CA ALA A 155 -7.58 10.10 -9.16
C ALA A 155 -7.00 9.67 -7.81
N MET A 156 -6.15 8.64 -7.77
CA MET A 156 -5.37 8.26 -6.58
C MET A 156 -4.50 9.43 -6.06
N ASN A 157 -4.01 10.30 -6.95
CA ASN A 157 -3.17 11.45 -6.60
C ASN A 157 -3.93 12.70 -6.15
N ILE A 158 -5.27 12.66 -6.10
CA ILE A 158 -6.07 13.77 -5.59
C ILE A 158 -6.21 13.60 -4.07
N ALA A 159 -5.53 14.43 -3.28
CA ALA A 159 -5.63 14.37 -1.83
C ALA A 159 -7.03 14.82 -1.34
N PRO A 160 -7.73 14.01 -0.52
CA PRO A 160 -8.94 14.46 0.15
C PRO A 160 -8.64 15.60 1.12
N ALA A 161 -9.65 16.43 1.42
CA ALA A 161 -9.52 17.42 2.49
C ALA A 161 -9.30 16.72 3.84
N PRO A 162 -8.47 17.26 4.76
CA PRO A 162 -8.16 16.59 6.03
C PRO A 162 -9.38 16.15 6.84
N ALA A 163 -10.46 16.95 6.85
CA ALA A 163 -11.69 16.63 7.58
C ALA A 163 -12.47 15.43 7.02
N ARG A 164 -12.14 14.97 5.80
CA ARG A 164 -12.76 13.82 5.11
C ARG A 164 -11.97 12.53 5.33
N LEU A 165 -10.76 12.63 5.87
CA LEU A 165 -9.90 11.47 6.09
C LEU A 165 -10.31 10.76 7.37
N ALA A 166 -10.38 9.43 7.30
CA ALA A 166 -10.56 8.58 8.47
C ALA A 166 -9.21 8.42 9.22
N PRO A 167 -9.22 8.17 10.54
CA PRO A 167 -8.06 7.64 11.24
C PRO A 167 -7.55 6.37 10.57
N ARG A 168 -6.24 6.11 10.65
CA ARG A 168 -5.56 4.97 10.00
C ARG A 168 -6.29 3.65 10.17
N GLU A 169 -6.62 3.29 11.40
CA GLU A 169 -7.23 2.01 11.75
C GLU A 169 -8.63 1.88 11.12
N GLN A 170 -9.42 2.95 11.14
CA GLN A 170 -10.73 2.99 10.49
C GLN A 170 -10.59 2.91 8.95
N ALA A 171 -9.60 3.56 8.35
CA ALA A 171 -9.35 3.45 6.92
C ALA A 171 -9.01 2.01 6.52
N ILE A 172 -8.20 1.31 7.33
CA ILE A 172 -7.88 -0.11 7.14
C ILE A 172 -9.14 -0.98 7.27
N GLU A 173 -9.97 -0.75 8.30
CA GLU A 173 -11.22 -1.48 8.49
C GLU A 173 -12.15 -1.34 7.29
N ILE A 174 -12.34 -0.11 6.79
CA ILE A 174 -13.12 0.18 5.59
C ILE A 174 -12.58 -0.59 4.39
N ALA A 175 -11.28 -0.50 4.11
CA ALA A 175 -10.65 -1.20 3.00
C ALA A 175 -10.76 -2.74 3.13
N MET A 176 -10.67 -3.28 4.34
CA MET A 176 -10.76 -4.73 4.62
C MET A 176 -12.12 -5.35 4.29
N HIS A 177 -13.20 -4.55 4.15
CA HIS A 177 -14.47 -5.09 3.63
C HIS A 177 -14.30 -5.68 2.23
N TYR A 178 -13.39 -5.14 1.42
CA TYR A 178 -13.17 -5.62 0.06
C TYR A 178 -12.64 -7.06 0.02
N PRO A 179 -11.47 -7.41 0.59
CA PRO A 179 -11.00 -8.79 0.58
C PRO A 179 -11.92 -9.75 1.39
N ARG A 180 -12.65 -9.26 2.42
CA ARG A 180 -13.72 -10.06 3.08
C ARG A 180 -14.85 -10.42 2.15
N GLY A 181 -15.29 -9.46 1.33
CA GLY A 181 -16.29 -9.68 0.28
C GLY A 181 -15.83 -10.76 -0.69
N LEU A 182 -14.61 -10.63 -1.21
CA LEU A 182 -14.02 -11.64 -2.08
C LEU A 182 -13.97 -13.03 -1.43
N SER A 183 -13.64 -13.12 -0.14
CA SER A 183 -13.49 -14.41 0.56
C SER A 183 -14.81 -15.09 0.96
N SER A 184 -15.92 -14.36 1.09
CA SER A 184 -17.08 -14.89 1.83
C SER A 184 -18.46 -14.44 1.33
N ALA A 185 -18.53 -13.53 0.36
CA ALA A 185 -19.78 -12.90 -0.05
C ALA A 185 -20.19 -13.24 -1.48
N LYS A 186 -21.47 -13.07 -1.78
CA LYS A 186 -22.00 -13.15 -3.15
C LYS A 186 -21.79 -11.86 -3.93
N THR A 187 -21.79 -10.73 -3.24
CA THR A 187 -21.52 -9.38 -3.75
C THR A 187 -20.85 -8.57 -2.63
N PHE A 188 -20.21 -7.46 -2.96
CA PHE A 188 -19.60 -6.60 -1.93
C PHE A 188 -20.65 -5.93 -1.02
N ASN A 189 -21.82 -5.58 -1.56
CA ASN A 189 -22.93 -5.05 -0.76
C ASN A 189 -23.44 -6.06 0.28
N ALA A 190 -23.33 -7.36 0.03
CA ALA A 190 -23.76 -8.39 0.97
C ALA A 190 -22.92 -8.43 2.27
N VAL A 191 -21.69 -7.89 2.25
CA VAL A 191 -20.85 -7.69 3.44
C VAL A 191 -20.73 -6.22 3.84
N GLY A 192 -21.60 -5.37 3.31
CA GLY A 192 -21.67 -3.95 3.64
C GLY A 192 -20.42 -3.16 3.25
N THR A 193 -19.70 -3.55 2.19
CA THR A 193 -18.55 -2.77 1.70
C THR A 193 -19.01 -1.35 1.35
N PRO A 194 -18.44 -0.30 1.98
CA PRO A 194 -18.98 1.05 1.83
C PRO A 194 -18.41 1.72 0.58
N PHE A 195 -18.84 1.30 -0.61
CA PHE A 195 -18.46 2.01 -1.83
C PHE A 195 -19.17 3.36 -1.94
N ALA A 196 -18.46 4.37 -2.45
CA ALA A 196 -19.10 5.59 -2.91
C ALA A 196 -19.95 5.30 -4.16
N PRO A 197 -20.99 6.10 -4.46
CA PRO A 197 -21.88 5.85 -5.61
C PRO A 197 -21.15 5.77 -6.95
N GLU A 198 -20.09 6.57 -7.13
CA GLU A 198 -19.28 6.63 -8.36
C GLU A 198 -18.01 5.78 -8.26
N ALA A 199 -17.93 4.86 -7.30
CA ALA A 199 -16.74 4.05 -7.10
C ALA A 199 -16.46 3.16 -8.32
N TYR A 200 -15.18 3.07 -8.68
CA TYR A 200 -14.73 2.29 -9.82
C TYR A 200 -13.45 1.52 -9.50
N ARG A 201 -13.18 0.48 -10.30
CA ARG A 201 -11.98 -0.37 -10.16
C ARG A 201 -11.16 -0.38 -11.44
N LEU A 202 -9.87 -0.10 -11.30
CA LEU A 202 -8.87 -0.32 -12.34
C LEU A 202 -7.99 -1.52 -12.00
N GLU A 203 -7.72 -2.40 -12.97
CA GLU A 203 -6.79 -3.52 -12.80
C GLU A 203 -5.81 -3.53 -13.98
N ASN A 204 -4.51 -3.35 -13.71
CA ASN A 204 -3.49 -3.24 -14.76
C ASN A 204 -3.86 -2.28 -15.91
N GLY A 205 -4.54 -1.18 -15.55
CA GLY A 205 -4.99 -0.12 -16.45
C GLY A 205 -6.41 -0.29 -17.00
N ALA A 206 -7.02 -1.48 -16.93
CA ALA A 206 -8.36 -1.70 -17.47
C ALA A 206 -9.45 -1.29 -16.45
N LEU A 207 -10.54 -0.70 -16.92
CA LEU A 207 -11.74 -0.47 -16.11
C LEU A 207 -12.53 -1.77 -15.94
N MET A 208 -12.58 -2.27 -14.71
CA MET A 208 -13.08 -3.61 -14.38
C MET A 208 -14.35 -3.61 -13.53
N ALA A 209 -14.68 -2.47 -12.93
CA ALA A 209 -15.96 -2.23 -12.28
C ALA A 209 -16.24 -0.72 -12.15
N GLY A 210 -17.50 -0.36 -11.95
CA GLY A 210 -17.98 1.01 -11.77
C GLY A 210 -18.47 1.68 -13.06
N PRO A 211 -18.92 2.95 -12.96
CA PRO A 211 -19.54 3.66 -14.06
C PRO A 211 -18.72 3.61 -15.36
N GLY A 212 -19.37 3.22 -16.46
CA GLY A 212 -18.73 3.08 -17.78
C GLY A 212 -17.97 1.78 -18.01
N CYS A 213 -17.96 0.85 -17.05
CA CYS A 213 -17.41 -0.48 -17.26
C CYS A 213 -18.21 -1.28 -18.31
N THR A 214 -17.50 -1.93 -19.24
CA THR A 214 -18.09 -2.80 -20.26
C THR A 214 -17.45 -4.20 -20.28
N PHE A 215 -16.67 -4.55 -19.26
CA PHE A 215 -15.91 -5.80 -19.20
C PHE A 215 -16.80 -7.05 -19.10
N ALA A 216 -17.85 -6.97 -18.30
CA ALA A 216 -18.81 -8.05 -18.09
C ALA A 216 -20.20 -7.47 -17.75
N PRO A 217 -21.30 -8.20 -17.98
CA PRO A 217 -22.63 -7.75 -17.57
C PRO A 217 -22.69 -7.43 -16.06
N GLY A 218 -23.22 -6.26 -15.69
CA GLY A 218 -23.36 -5.83 -14.30
C GLY A 218 -22.07 -5.27 -13.68
N CYS A 219 -21.00 -5.08 -14.46
CA CYS A 219 -19.76 -4.51 -13.92
C CYS A 219 -19.86 -3.00 -13.66
N GLU A 220 -20.88 -2.32 -14.18
CA GLU A 220 -21.16 -0.90 -13.93
C GLU A 220 -21.46 -0.58 -12.45
N ASP A 221 -21.92 -1.57 -11.69
CA ASP A 221 -22.18 -1.48 -10.25
C ASP A 221 -21.16 -2.35 -9.50
N ILE A 222 -20.10 -1.72 -9.00
CA ILE A 222 -19.05 -2.41 -8.24
C ILE A 222 -19.60 -3.09 -6.97
N GLY A 223 -20.62 -2.52 -6.33
CA GLY A 223 -21.17 -3.05 -5.08
C GLY A 223 -21.97 -4.33 -5.29
N ASN A 224 -22.72 -4.42 -6.40
CA ASN A 224 -23.53 -5.58 -6.75
C ASN A 224 -22.86 -6.55 -7.75
N GLN A 225 -21.61 -6.29 -8.15
CA GLN A 225 -20.83 -7.23 -8.95
C GLN A 225 -20.80 -8.61 -8.29
N SER A 226 -21.07 -9.66 -9.06
CA SER A 226 -21.06 -11.04 -8.59
C SER A 226 -19.65 -11.48 -8.19
N LEU A 227 -19.54 -12.03 -6.99
CA LEU A 227 -18.32 -12.61 -6.41
C LEU A 227 -18.34 -14.14 -6.40
N ALA A 228 -19.36 -14.77 -6.99
CA ALA A 228 -19.52 -16.22 -7.01
C ALA A 228 -18.29 -16.96 -7.58
N ILE A 229 -17.48 -16.31 -8.41
CA ILE A 229 -16.23 -16.89 -8.92
C ILE A 229 -15.27 -17.29 -7.78
N PHE A 230 -15.30 -16.58 -6.64
CA PHE A 230 -14.45 -16.86 -5.48
C PHE A 230 -14.85 -18.12 -4.71
N GLU A 231 -16.05 -18.69 -4.94
CA GLU A 231 -16.36 -20.05 -4.47
C GLU A 231 -15.38 -21.08 -5.06
N ARG A 232 -14.90 -20.83 -6.29
CA ARG A 232 -13.88 -21.64 -6.96
C ARG A 232 -12.46 -21.15 -6.65
N LEU A 233 -12.23 -19.84 -6.67
CA LEU A 233 -10.88 -19.28 -6.48
C LEU A 233 -10.39 -19.38 -5.03
N GLY A 234 -11.29 -19.58 -4.07
CA GLY A 234 -10.97 -19.67 -2.66
C GLY A 234 -10.74 -18.31 -2.01
N ARG A 235 -10.35 -18.33 -0.73
CA ARG A 235 -10.18 -17.13 0.09
C ARG A 235 -8.96 -16.32 -0.35
N VAL A 236 -9.07 -15.01 -0.15
CA VAL A 236 -7.98 -14.06 -0.33
C VAL A 236 -7.07 -14.08 0.90
N THR A 237 -5.76 -14.11 0.67
CA THR A 237 -4.74 -13.85 1.67
C THR A 237 -4.32 -12.38 1.59
N VAL A 238 -4.28 -11.69 2.73
CA VAL A 238 -3.71 -10.35 2.88
C VAL A 238 -2.34 -10.48 3.53
N ARG A 239 -1.28 -10.13 2.80
CA ARG A 239 0.10 -10.21 3.31
C ARG A 239 0.55 -8.93 3.97
N ASP A 240 0.32 -7.79 3.34
CA ASP A 240 0.75 -6.47 3.83
C ASP A 240 -0.37 -5.46 3.77
N ILE A 241 -0.27 -4.45 4.64
CA ILE A 241 -1.10 -3.24 4.65
C ILE A 241 -0.17 -2.03 4.79
N VAL A 242 -0.17 -1.15 3.78
CA VAL A 242 0.62 0.09 3.73
C VAL A 242 -0.37 1.25 3.60
N VAL A 243 -0.32 2.22 4.51
CA VAL A 243 -1.32 3.31 4.55
C VAL A 243 -0.66 4.66 4.33
N ASP A 244 -1.11 5.37 3.30
CA ASP A 244 -0.81 6.78 3.09
C ASP A 244 -1.98 7.62 3.63
N GLU A 245 -1.88 8.01 4.90
CA GLU A 245 -2.93 8.73 5.62
C GLU A 245 -3.24 10.08 4.95
N ARG A 246 -2.23 10.78 4.42
CA ARG A 246 -2.42 12.10 3.78
C ARG A 246 -3.20 12.00 2.47
N MET A 247 -3.07 10.87 1.79
CA MET A 247 -3.75 10.62 0.52
C MET A 247 -5.06 9.85 0.70
N GLY A 248 -5.38 9.35 1.90
CA GLY A 248 -6.51 8.46 2.11
C GLY A 248 -6.36 7.19 1.28
N ILE A 249 -5.17 6.59 1.25
CA ILE A 249 -4.91 5.35 0.49
C ILE A 249 -4.53 4.24 1.46
N VAL A 250 -5.24 3.13 1.36
CA VAL A 250 -4.83 1.86 1.95
C VAL A 250 -4.40 0.94 0.81
N MET A 251 -3.14 0.54 0.78
CA MET A 251 -2.58 -0.42 -0.17
C MET A 251 -2.44 -1.77 0.53
N MET A 252 -2.91 -2.84 -0.10
CA MET A 252 -2.76 -4.21 0.40
C MET A 252 -2.01 -5.08 -0.60
N ARG A 253 -1.20 -6.01 -0.07
CA ARG A 253 -0.65 -7.12 -0.87
C ARG A 253 -1.58 -8.32 -0.75
N LEU A 254 -2.26 -8.67 -1.83
CA LEU A 254 -3.28 -9.73 -1.86
C LEU A 254 -2.82 -10.94 -2.69
N SER A 255 -3.33 -12.13 -2.35
CA SER A 255 -3.14 -13.38 -3.12
C SER A 255 -4.40 -14.26 -3.06
N TRP A 256 -4.78 -14.89 -4.17
CA TRP A 256 -5.80 -15.93 -4.24
C TRP A 256 -5.52 -16.88 -5.41
N ASN A 257 -6.23 -18.00 -5.50
CA ASN A 257 -5.99 -18.93 -6.60
C ASN A 257 -6.48 -18.34 -7.94
N ARG A 258 -5.68 -18.47 -8.99
CA ARG A 258 -5.99 -17.99 -10.35
C ARG A 258 -7.17 -18.72 -10.97
N SER A 259 -7.26 -20.04 -10.78
CA SER A 259 -8.28 -20.87 -11.44
C SER A 259 -8.95 -21.91 -10.54
N GLY A 260 -8.34 -22.25 -9.40
CA GLY A 260 -8.90 -23.16 -8.41
C GLY A 260 -7.86 -23.64 -7.41
N PRO A 261 -8.23 -24.51 -6.44
CA PRO A 261 -7.29 -24.99 -5.43
C PRO A 261 -6.01 -25.58 -6.04
N GLY A 262 -4.85 -25.13 -5.55
CA GLY A 262 -3.53 -25.59 -6.01
C GLY A 262 -3.05 -24.99 -7.33
N SER A 263 -3.83 -24.12 -7.99
CA SER A 263 -3.36 -23.40 -9.18
C SER A 263 -2.32 -22.34 -8.81
N ASP A 264 -1.67 -21.78 -9.84
CA ASP A 264 -0.99 -20.47 -9.74
C ASP A 264 -1.87 -19.45 -9.01
N LYS A 265 -1.22 -18.45 -8.45
CA LYS A 265 -1.81 -17.44 -7.58
C LYS A 265 -1.92 -16.14 -8.32
N LEU A 266 -3.12 -15.60 -8.45
CA LEU A 266 -3.25 -14.20 -8.83
C LEU A 266 -2.95 -13.37 -7.59
N THR A 267 -1.97 -12.49 -7.70
CA THR A 267 -1.57 -11.62 -6.61
C THR A 267 -1.72 -10.17 -7.05
N ALA A 268 -2.02 -9.28 -6.11
CA ALA A 268 -2.16 -7.86 -6.39
C ALA A 268 -1.44 -7.01 -5.34
N TRP A 269 -0.87 -5.89 -5.78
CA TRP A 269 -0.78 -4.70 -4.95
C TRP A 269 -2.04 -3.89 -5.26
N GLU A 270 -3.02 -3.93 -4.35
CA GLU A 270 -4.33 -3.31 -4.56
C GLU A 270 -4.54 -2.14 -3.61
N MET A 271 -4.87 -0.99 -4.19
CA MET A 271 -5.05 0.28 -3.53
C MET A 271 -6.54 0.59 -3.37
N PHE A 272 -6.90 1.10 -2.20
CA PHE A 272 -8.24 1.55 -1.85
C PHE A 272 -8.18 3.04 -1.49
N LYS A 273 -8.87 3.89 -2.26
CA LYS A 273 -9.01 5.31 -1.97
C LYS A 273 -10.15 5.51 -0.99
N VAL A 274 -9.83 5.85 0.24
CA VAL A 274 -10.77 5.93 1.37
C VAL A 274 -10.89 7.37 1.89
N TYR A 275 -12.11 7.90 1.85
CA TYR A 275 -12.49 9.16 2.50
C TYR A 275 -14.02 9.23 2.66
N ASP A 276 -14.51 10.08 3.57
CA ASP A 276 -15.92 10.16 3.98
C ASP A 276 -16.52 8.80 4.40
N GLY A 277 -15.69 7.93 4.98
CA GLY A 277 -16.11 6.59 5.38
C GLY A 277 -16.37 5.62 4.23
N GLN A 278 -15.99 5.97 2.99
CA GLN A 278 -16.27 5.18 1.79
C GLN A 278 -15.02 4.86 0.98
N ILE A 279 -15.08 3.80 0.17
CA ILE A 279 -14.12 3.48 -0.88
C ILE A 279 -14.59 4.15 -2.18
N HIS A 280 -13.78 5.08 -2.70
CA HIS A 280 -14.09 5.84 -3.92
C HIS A 280 -13.40 5.29 -5.16
N MET A 281 -12.33 4.53 -5.00
CA MET A 281 -11.59 3.95 -6.11
C MET A 281 -10.82 2.73 -5.61
N VAL A 282 -10.77 1.71 -6.45
CA VAL A 282 -9.90 0.54 -6.29
C VAL A 282 -8.91 0.49 -7.45
N GLN A 283 -7.64 0.24 -7.17
CA GLN A 283 -6.63 0.10 -8.22
C GLN A 283 -5.66 -1.04 -7.94
N ALA A 284 -5.62 -2.04 -8.80
CA ALA A 284 -4.76 -3.21 -8.64
C ALA A 284 -3.64 -3.25 -9.69
N TYR A 285 -2.43 -3.54 -9.22
CA TYR A 285 -1.32 -3.99 -10.04
C TYR A 285 -1.16 -5.49 -9.84
N MET A 286 -1.56 -6.26 -10.83
CA MET A 286 -1.71 -7.71 -10.70
C MET A 286 -0.57 -8.47 -11.37
N ARG A 287 -0.15 -9.54 -10.70
CA ARG A 287 0.87 -10.49 -11.16
C ARG A 287 0.49 -11.91 -10.71
N VAL A 288 0.51 -12.84 -11.65
CA VAL A 288 0.38 -14.28 -11.40
C VAL A 288 1.72 -14.80 -10.90
N PHE A 289 1.72 -15.55 -9.81
CA PHE A 289 2.89 -16.24 -9.25
C PHE A 289 2.62 -17.73 -9.12
N SER A 290 3.68 -18.54 -9.00
CA SER A 290 3.50 -19.93 -8.56
C SER A 290 2.97 -19.97 -7.12
N PRO A 291 2.39 -21.09 -6.67
CA PRO A 291 1.93 -21.24 -5.28
C PRO A 291 3.03 -20.94 -4.24
N GLU A 292 4.27 -21.34 -4.51
CA GLU A 292 5.41 -21.14 -3.61
C GLU A 292 5.81 -19.66 -3.48
N GLN A 293 5.50 -18.86 -4.49
CA GLN A 293 5.86 -17.45 -4.59
C GLN A 293 4.71 -16.51 -4.21
N GLU A 294 3.60 -17.04 -3.69
CA GLU A 294 2.35 -16.28 -3.53
C GLU A 294 2.47 -15.03 -2.65
N LEU A 295 3.40 -15.05 -1.69
CA LEU A 295 3.66 -13.93 -0.78
C LEU A 295 4.83 -13.03 -1.22
N GLY A 296 5.38 -13.26 -2.42
CA GLY A 296 6.52 -12.51 -2.94
C GLY A 296 7.83 -12.77 -2.19
N GLY A 297 7.94 -13.92 -1.51
CA GLY A 297 9.07 -14.26 -0.66
C GLY A 297 9.04 -13.59 0.72
N TRP A 298 7.95 -12.95 1.13
CA TRP A 298 7.83 -12.29 2.43
C TRP A 298 6.80 -12.99 3.32
N PRO A 299 6.97 -12.99 4.65
CA PRO A 299 5.93 -13.49 5.55
C PRO A 299 4.70 -12.55 5.52
N ILE A 300 3.58 -13.03 6.05
CA ILE A 300 2.45 -12.17 6.38
C ILE A 300 2.91 -11.18 7.45
N ALA A 301 2.68 -9.88 7.23
CA ALA A 301 3.03 -8.85 8.18
C ALA A 301 2.27 -9.04 9.50
N PRO A 302 2.91 -8.75 10.65
CA PRO A 302 2.32 -8.98 11.95
C PRO A 302 1.05 -8.15 12.15
N GLY A 303 0.09 -8.70 12.90
CA GLY A 303 -1.14 -8.01 13.27
C GLY A 303 -2.25 -8.05 12.21
N ILE A 304 -2.05 -8.70 11.06
CA ILE A 304 -3.10 -8.86 10.05
C ILE A 304 -4.00 -10.05 10.38
N THR A 305 -5.28 -9.76 10.61
CA THR A 305 -6.34 -10.79 10.63
C THR A 305 -6.80 -11.08 9.20
N GLN A 306 -6.70 -12.34 8.79
CA GLN A 306 -7.11 -12.76 7.45
C GLN A 306 -8.63 -12.65 7.25
N PRO A 307 -9.08 -12.28 6.03
CA PRO A 307 -10.50 -12.11 5.68
C PRO A 307 -11.27 -13.42 5.58
#